data_AF-A0A7W8NI26-F1
#
_entry.id   AF-A0A7W8NI26-F1
#
_cell.length_a   1.000
_cell.length_b   1.000
_cell.length_c   1.000
_cell.angle_alpha   90.00
_cell.angle_beta   90.00
_cell.angle_gamma   90.00
#
_symmetry.space_group_name_H-M   'P 1'
#
loop_
_entity.id
_entity.type
_entity.pdbx_description
1 polymer ?
#
loop_
_entity_poly.entity_id
_entity_poly.type
_entity_poly.pdbx_seq_one_letter_code
_entity_poly.pdbx_strand_id
1 'polypeptide(L)'
;MTTPITVLRWIIRIAGIVALGMGLAFWGGSGYALLSAHQGLGYLVTVALLLLAVLGFGRGVAPGLLGLALVWGLVVPAIGVLQLRLLPGDLHWIIQVFHLLLGVGAIAFSEIIAGRALKGRVAAA
;
A
#
# COMPACT_ATOMS: atom_id res chain seq x y z
N MET A 1 -21.64 1.26 -13.55
CA MET A 1 -21.05 2.41 -12.81
C MET A 1 -19.89 1.92 -11.97
N THR A 2 -18.68 2.46 -12.19
CA THR A 2 -17.50 2.17 -11.36
C THR A 2 -17.66 2.82 -9.98
N THR A 3 -17.53 2.03 -8.92
CA THR A 3 -17.62 2.57 -7.55
C THR A 3 -16.27 3.16 -7.11
N PRO A 4 -16.24 4.13 -6.17
CA PRO A 4 -14.99 4.64 -5.60
C PRO A 4 -14.06 3.54 -5.07
N ILE A 5 -14.62 2.49 -4.47
CA ILE A 5 -13.86 1.31 -3.99
C ILE A 5 -13.15 0.59 -5.14
N THR A 6 -13.81 0.44 -6.28
CA THR A 6 -13.23 -0.19 -7.48
C THR A 6 -12.08 0.65 -8.02
N VAL A 7 -12.25 1.97 -8.07
CA VAL A 7 -11.22 2.90 -8.55
C VAL A 7 -9.99 2.87 -7.63
N LEU A 8 -10.19 3.00 -6.31
CA LEU A 8 -9.11 2.97 -5.32
C LEU A 8 -8.33 1.65 -5.35
N ARG A 9 -9.02 0.50 -5.48
CA ARG A 9 -8.37 -0.81 -5.63
C ARG A 9 -7.42 -0.84 -6.84
N TRP A 10 -7.86 -0.35 -7.99
CA TRP A 10 -7.03 -0.32 -9.19
C TRP A 10 -5.88 0.67 -9.10
N ILE A 11 -6.09 1.84 -8.48
CA ILE A 11 -5.00 2.79 -8.19
C ILE A 11 -3.92 2.11 -7.34
N ILE A 12 -4.30 1.48 -6.22
CA ILE A 12 -3.34 0.81 -5.33
C ILE A 12 -2.62 -0.33 -6.05
N ARG A 13 -3.34 -1.13 -6.84
CA ARG A 13 -2.75 -2.25 -7.58
C ARG A 13 -1.70 -1.77 -8.58
N ILE A 14 -2.06 -0.83 -9.46
CA ILE A 14 -1.16 -0.37 -10.53
C ILE A 14 0.01 0.40 -9.92
N ALA A 15 -0.27 1.40 -9.07
CA ALA A 15 0.78 2.21 -8.44
C ALA A 15 1.69 1.34 -7.55
N GLY A 16 1.12 0.39 -6.81
CA GLY A 16 1.86 -0.54 -5.97
C GLY A 16 2.77 -1.47 -6.78
N ILE A 17 2.29 -2.07 -7.87
CA ILE A 17 3.13 -2.93 -8.73
C ILE A 17 4.28 -2.14 -9.36
N VAL A 18 4.00 -0.92 -9.85
CA VAL A 18 5.06 -0.06 -10.40
C VAL A 18 6.07 0.32 -9.31
N ALA A 19 5.60 0.73 -8.13
CA ALA A 19 6.47 1.07 -7.01
C ALA A 19 7.31 -0.12 -6.54
N LEU A 20 6.76 -1.33 -6.52
CA LEU A 20 7.50 -2.56 -6.21
C LEU A 20 8.61 -2.83 -7.23
N GLY A 21 8.31 -2.70 -8.53
CA GLY A 21 9.31 -2.84 -9.59
C GLY A 21 10.45 -1.84 -9.44
N MET A 22 10.14 -0.58 -9.13
CA MET A 22 11.14 0.45 -8.85
C MET A 22 11.96 0.13 -7.60
N GLY A 23 11.32 -0.31 -6.51
CA GLY A 23 12.00 -0.67 -5.27
C GLY A 23 13.00 -1.83 -5.46
N LEU A 24 12.64 -2.82 -6.27
CA LEU A 24 13.53 -3.92 -6.65
C LEU A 24 14.71 -3.43 -7.51
N ALA A 25 14.49 -2.51 -8.46
CA ALA A 25 15.56 -1.90 -9.22
C ALA A 25 16.55 -1.11 -8.34
N PHE A 26 16.04 -0.38 -7.33
CA PHE A 26 16.87 0.37 -6.38
C PHE A 26 17.68 -0.56 -5.50
N TRP A 27 17.07 -1.65 -4.99
CA TRP A 27 17.77 -2.68 -4.24
C TRP A 27 18.91 -3.28 -5.09
N GLY A 28 18.68 -3.53 -6.39
CA GLY A 28 19.72 -3.96 -7.32
C GLY A 28 20.82 -2.91 -7.65
N GLY A 29 20.79 -1.73 -7.02
CA GLY A 29 21.81 -0.69 -7.21
C GLY A 29 21.57 0.22 -8.43
N SER A 30 20.37 0.21 -9.01
CA SER A 30 20.04 0.95 -10.24
C SER A 30 18.84 1.87 -10.07
N GLY A 31 18.62 2.82 -10.98
CA GLY A 31 17.35 3.56 -11.06
C GLY A 31 17.09 4.62 -9.98
N TYR A 32 18.04 4.90 -9.08
CA TYR A 32 17.89 5.90 -8.00
C TYR A 32 17.48 7.31 -8.48
N ALA A 33 17.72 7.67 -9.75
CA ALA A 33 17.19 8.89 -10.37
C ALA A 33 15.65 8.99 -10.31
N LEU A 34 14.95 7.85 -10.17
CA LEU A 34 13.50 7.77 -10.06
C LEU A 34 13.01 7.63 -8.61
N LEU A 35 13.87 7.86 -7.61
CA LEU A 35 13.51 7.74 -6.19
C LEU A 35 12.29 8.61 -5.83
N SER A 36 12.27 9.87 -6.26
CA SER A 36 11.14 10.78 -6.00
C SER A 36 9.83 10.26 -6.61
N ALA A 37 9.89 9.62 -7.79
CA ALA A 37 8.72 9.03 -8.42
C ALA A 37 8.23 7.79 -7.66
N HIS A 38 9.13 6.94 -7.16
CA HIS A 38 8.77 5.81 -6.29
C HIS A 38 8.09 6.28 -4.99
N GLN A 39 8.64 7.33 -4.35
CA GLN A 39 8.02 7.93 -3.16
C GLN A 39 6.64 8.49 -3.47
N GLY A 40 6.48 9.20 -4.59
CA GLY A 40 5.18 9.70 -5.06
C GLY A 40 4.15 8.58 -5.24
N LEU A 41 4.53 7.46 -5.85
CA LEU A 41 3.67 6.28 -5.98
C LEU A 41 3.35 5.66 -4.61
N GLY A 42 4.31 5.59 -3.69
CA GLY A 42 4.10 5.12 -2.32
C GLY A 42 3.10 5.98 -1.55
N TYR A 43 3.16 7.31 -1.70
CA TYR A 43 2.17 8.22 -1.11
C TYR A 43 0.80 8.07 -1.76
N LEU A 44 0.73 7.88 -3.08
CA LEU A 44 -0.53 7.61 -3.78
C LEU A 44 -1.19 6.32 -3.28
N VAL A 45 -0.41 5.24 -3.14
CA VAL A 45 -0.87 3.97 -2.54
C VAL A 45 -1.37 4.18 -1.12
N THR A 46 -0.61 4.94 -0.32
CA THR A 46 -0.97 5.26 1.07
C THR A 46 -2.32 5.95 1.15
N VAL A 47 -2.49 7.08 0.46
CA VAL A 47 -3.73 7.86 0.49
C VAL A 47 -4.90 7.01 -0.02
N ALA A 48 -4.69 6.26 -1.10
CA ALA A 48 -5.74 5.40 -1.64
C ALA A 48 -6.14 4.28 -0.67
N LEU A 49 -5.20 3.66 0.04
CA LEU A 49 -5.47 2.63 1.04
C LEU A 49 -6.22 3.19 2.25
N LEU A 50 -5.83 4.38 2.74
CA LEU A 50 -6.52 5.05 3.83
C LEU A 50 -7.98 5.35 3.46
N LEU A 51 -8.22 5.93 2.27
CA LEU A 51 -9.56 6.19 1.77
C LEU A 51 -10.37 4.91 1.60
N LEU A 52 -9.76 3.85 1.06
CA LEU A 52 -10.41 2.55 0.88
C LEU A 52 -10.82 1.93 2.22
N ALA A 53 -9.96 2.03 3.24
CA ALA A 53 -10.27 1.56 4.59
C ALA A 53 -11.43 2.36 5.22
N VAL A 54 -11.43 3.69 5.09
CA VAL A 54 -12.53 4.54 5.59
C VAL A 54 -13.87 4.17 4.92
N LEU A 55 -13.88 4.03 3.59
CA LEU A 55 -15.08 3.61 2.85
C LEU A 55 -15.56 2.19 3.21
N GLY A 56 -14.67 1.35 3.74
CA GLY A 56 -14.98 -0.01 4.16
C GLY A 56 -15.92 -0.10 5.36
N PHE A 57 -15.92 0.89 6.26
CA PHE A 57 -16.75 0.88 7.47
C PHE A 57 -18.26 0.87 7.15
N GLY A 58 -18.67 1.54 6.07
CA GLY A 58 -20.06 1.54 5.60
C GLY A 58 -20.46 0.33 4.75
N ARG A 59 -19.63 -0.72 4.68
CA ARG A 59 -19.79 -1.85 3.73
C ARG A 59 -19.70 -3.23 4.37
N GLY A 60 -19.88 -3.32 5.68
CA GLY A 60 -19.86 -4.58 6.42
C GLY A 60 -18.48 -5.25 6.49
N VAL A 61 -17.40 -4.50 6.23
CA VAL A 61 -16.03 -5.01 6.41
C VAL A 61 -15.67 -4.95 7.90
N ALA A 62 -15.07 -6.02 8.43
CA ALA A 62 -14.71 -6.12 9.84
C ALA A 62 -13.83 -4.92 10.30
N PRO A 63 -14.22 -4.19 11.36
CA PRO A 63 -13.52 -3.01 11.84
C PRO A 63 -12.03 -3.24 12.14
N GLY A 64 -11.67 -4.41 12.68
CA GLY A 64 -10.27 -4.75 12.96
C GLY A 64 -9.40 -4.81 11.71
N LEU A 65 -9.93 -5.28 10.57
CA LEU A 65 -9.21 -5.28 9.30
C LEU A 65 -8.98 -3.84 8.79
N LEU A 66 -10.00 -2.99 8.92
CA LEU A 66 -9.93 -1.60 8.50
C LEU A 66 -8.95 -0.81 9.37
N GLY A 67 -9.01 -0.99 10.68
CA GLY A 67 -8.06 -0.40 11.63
C GLY A 67 -6.63 -0.81 11.34
N LEU A 68 -6.39 -2.10 11.07
CA LEU A 68 -5.06 -2.59 10.68
C LEU A 68 -4.59 -1.94 9.37
N ALA A 69 -5.46 -1.83 8.35
CA ALA A 69 -5.10 -1.19 7.08
C ALA A 69 -4.80 0.31 7.24
N LEU A 70 -5.49 1.01 8.15
CA LEU A 70 -5.19 2.40 8.48
C LEU A 70 -3.79 2.55 9.08
N VAL A 71 -3.46 1.73 10.08
CA VAL A 71 -2.12 1.70 10.68
C VAL A 71 -1.08 1.35 9.62
N TRP A 72 -1.35 0.34 8.79
CA TRP A 72 -0.45 -0.10 7.72
C TRP A 72 -0.17 1.02 6.72
N GLY A 73 -1.20 1.76 6.32
CA GLY A 73 -1.09 2.92 5.43
C GLY A 73 -0.17 4.02 5.99
N LEU A 74 -0.08 4.18 7.31
CA LEU A 74 0.84 5.13 7.93
C LEU A 74 2.26 4.56 8.12
N VAL A 75 2.37 3.27 8.44
CA VAL A 75 3.66 2.61 8.68
C VAL A 75 4.48 2.51 7.38
N VAL A 76 3.86 2.19 6.25
CA VAL A 76 4.55 2.08 4.94
C VAL A 76 5.38 3.33 4.60
N PRO A 77 4.82 4.55 4.52
CA PRO A 77 5.60 5.75 4.19
C PRO A 77 6.55 6.15 5.31
N ALA A 78 6.22 5.92 6.59
CA ALA A 78 7.12 6.21 7.70
C ALA A 78 8.43 5.40 7.57
N ILE A 79 8.31 4.09 7.32
CA ILE A 79 9.47 3.23 7.08
C ILE A 79 10.18 3.62 5.78
N GLY A 80 9.45 3.91 4.69
CA GLY A 80 10.05 4.28 3.41
C GLY A 80 10.88 5.57 3.47
N VAL A 81 10.41 6.60 4.19
CA VAL A 81 11.15 7.86 4.38
C VAL A 81 12.39 7.65 5.24
N LEU A 82 12.31 6.81 6.26
CA LEU A 82 13.42 6.54 7.16
C LEU A 82 14.38 5.47 6.63
N GLN A 83 14.01 4.72 5.59
CA GLN A 83 14.70 3.52 5.13
C GLN A 83 16.22 3.72 5.00
N LEU A 84 16.66 4.73 4.26
CA LEU A 84 18.09 5.01 4.01
C LEU A 84 18.90 5.34 5.28
N ARG A 85 18.24 5.65 6.39
CA ARG A 85 18.85 5.98 7.69
C ARG A 85 18.79 4.84 8.68
N LEU A 86 18.00 3.80 8.42
CA LEU A 86 17.81 2.66 9.30
C LEU A 86 18.77 1.54 8.94
N LEU A 87 19.54 1.09 9.94
CA LEU A 87 20.52 0.01 9.85
C LEU A 87 21.45 0.13 8.61
N PRO A 88 22.13 1.27 8.39
CA PRO A 88 23.04 1.39 7.24
C PRO A 88 24.17 0.36 7.29
N GLY A 89 24.66 -0.07 6.12
CA GLY A 89 25.70 -1.09 5.98
C GLY A 89 25.14 -2.50 5.81
N ASP A 90 25.83 -3.50 6.36
CA ASP A 90 25.56 -4.93 6.11
C ASP A 90 24.18 -5.42 6.58
N LEU A 91 23.53 -4.68 7.47
CA LEU A 91 22.19 -5.01 7.99
C LEU A 91 21.06 -4.27 7.26
N HIS A 92 21.37 -3.40 6.30
CA HIS A 92 20.38 -2.54 5.65
C HIS A 92 19.34 -3.34 4.87
N TRP A 93 19.71 -4.51 4.35
CA TRP A 93 18.80 -5.41 3.64
C TRP A 93 17.59 -5.82 4.49
N ILE A 94 17.71 -5.88 5.82
CA ILE A 94 16.58 -6.20 6.72
C ILE A 94 15.48 -5.16 6.58
N ILE A 95 15.85 -3.87 6.55
CA ILE A 95 14.90 -2.78 6.36
C ILE A 95 14.34 -2.80 4.94
N GLN A 96 15.14 -3.13 3.94
CA GLN A 96 14.69 -3.27 2.55
C GLN A 96 13.63 -4.38 2.41
N VAL A 97 13.87 -5.57 2.97
CA VAL A 97 12.89 -6.68 3.03
C VAL A 97 11.64 -6.24 3.77
N PHE A 98 11.80 -5.63 4.95
CA PHE A 98 10.67 -5.21 5.75
C PHE A 98 9.79 -4.20 5.01
N HIS A 99 10.38 -3.18 4.37
CA HIS A 99 9.64 -2.22 3.56
C HIS A 99 8.98 -2.87 2.34
N LEU A 100 9.66 -3.80 1.67
CA LEU A 100 9.07 -4.57 0.57
C LEU A 100 7.81 -5.31 1.03
N LEU A 101 7.88 -6.03 2.16
CA LEU A 101 6.75 -6.77 2.72
C LEU A 101 5.60 -5.83 3.12
N LEU A 102 5.92 -4.65 3.66
CA LEU A 102 4.93 -3.61 3.93
C LEU A 102 4.23 -3.15 2.63
N GLY A 103 5.00 -2.93 1.55
CA GLY A 103 4.47 -2.56 0.24
C GLY A 103 3.55 -3.63 -0.36
N VAL A 104 3.97 -4.90 -0.34
CA VAL A 104 3.13 -6.04 -0.76
C VAL A 104 1.87 -6.15 0.11
N GLY A 105 2.01 -5.96 1.42
CA GLY A 105 0.90 -5.93 2.36
C GLY A 105 -0.14 -4.87 2.01
N ALA A 106 0.28 -3.66 1.63
CA ALA A 106 -0.64 -2.58 1.22
C ALA A 106 -1.50 -2.99 0.00
N ILE A 107 -0.91 -3.66 -0.98
CA ILE A 107 -1.63 -4.21 -2.13
C ILE A 107 -2.62 -5.29 -1.65
N ALA A 108 -2.17 -6.24 -0.84
CA ALA A 108 -3.01 -7.31 -0.32
C ALA A 108 -4.22 -6.78 0.48
N PHE A 109 -4.02 -5.79 1.35
CA PHE A 109 -5.12 -5.13 2.07
C PHE A 109 -6.15 -4.53 1.11
N SER A 110 -5.71 -3.88 0.04
CA SER A 110 -6.62 -3.29 -0.93
C SER A 110 -7.53 -4.33 -1.60
N GLU A 111 -6.97 -5.49 -1.94
CA GLU A 111 -7.68 -6.59 -2.58
C GLU A 111 -8.72 -7.20 -1.64
N ILE A 112 -8.33 -7.46 -0.39
CA ILE A 112 -9.20 -8.05 0.63
C ILE A 112 -10.35 -7.10 0.99
N ILE A 113 -10.04 -5.82 1.28
CA ILE A 113 -11.04 -4.83 1.70
C ILE A 113 -12.03 -4.57 0.56
N ALA A 114 -11.53 -4.30 -0.65
CA ALA A 114 -12.40 -4.03 -1.79
C ALA A 114 -13.28 -5.25 -2.13
N GLY A 115 -12.72 -6.47 -2.08
CA GLY A 115 -13.46 -7.70 -2.32
C GLY A 115 -14.61 -7.90 -1.32
N ARG A 116 -14.35 -7.68 -0.03
CA ARG A 116 -15.38 -7.78 1.02
C ARG A 116 -16.43 -6.68 0.91
N ALA A 117 -16.01 -5.43 0.70
CA ALA A 117 -16.90 -4.29 0.61
C ALA A 117 -17.84 -4.35 -0.60
N LEU A 118 -17.37 -4.88 -1.73
CA LEU A 118 -18.21 -5.06 -2.93
C LEU A 118 -19.23 -6.17 -2.76
N LYS A 119 -18.89 -7.26 -2.06
CA LYS A 119 -19.83 -8.33 -1.71
C LYS A 119 -20.92 -7.85 -0.74
N GLY A 120 -20.53 -7.10 0.30
CA GLY A 120 -21.47 -6.52 1.27
C GLY A 120 -22.50 -5.59 0.62
N ARG A 121 -22.12 -4.85 -0.42
CA ARG A 121 -23.04 -4.00 -1.20
C ARG A 121 -24.11 -4.81 -1.95
N VAL A 122 -23.75 -5.97 -2.51
CA VAL A 122 -24.70 -6.83 -3.24
C VAL A 122 -25.71 -7.47 -2.28
N ALA A 123 -25.29 -7.82 -1.07
CA ALA A 123 -26.19 -8.41 -0.08
C ALA A 123 -27.20 -7.40 0.52
N ALA A 124 -26.95 -6.10 0.39
CA ALA A 124 -27.80 -5.03 0.93
C ALA A 124 -28.71 -4.36 -0.13
N ALA A 125 -28.66 -4.82 -1.38
CA ALA A 125 -29.45 -4.31 -2.51
C ALA A 125 -30.49 -5.36 -2.94
#